data_AF-A0A060NHW2-F1
#
_entry.id   AF-A0A060NHW2-F1
#
_cell.length_a   1.000
_cell.length_b   1.000
_cell.length_c   1.000
_cell.angle_alpha   90.00
_cell.angle_beta   90.00
_cell.angle_gamma   90.00
#
_symmetry.space_group_name_H-M   'P 1'
#
loop_
_entity.id
_entity.type
_entity.pdbx_description
1 polymer ?
#
loop_
_entity_poly.entity_id
_entity_poly.type
_entity_poly.pdbx_seq_one_letter_code
_entity_poly.pdbx_strand_id
1 'polypeptide(L)' 'METGLYVGYVPGFPGAHTQGTSLDELQQNLQEVVSMLLEDGEPVLDAQFVGTQQLAIA' A
#
# COMPACT_ATOMS: atom_id res chain seq x y z
N MET A 1 -4.66 -18.74 -11.56
CA MET A 1 -3.48 -19.05 -10.73
C MET A 1 -3.42 -17.96 -9.68
N GLU A 2 -3.75 -18.26 -8.42
CA GLU A 2 -3.48 -17.31 -7.33
C GLU A 2 -1.97 -17.34 -7.10
N THR A 3 -1.31 -16.18 -7.22
CA THR A 3 0.15 -16.07 -7.10
C THR A 3 0.64 -16.23 -5.66
N GLY A 4 -0.27 -16.25 -4.67
CA GLY A 4 0.09 -16.35 -3.25
C GLY A 4 0.77 -15.10 -2.70
N LEU A 5 0.66 -13.97 -3.39
CA LEU A 5 1.31 -12.70 -3.01
C LEU A 5 0.37 -11.84 -2.19
N TYR A 6 0.92 -11.18 -1.17
CA TYR A 6 0.29 -10.03 -0.54
C TYR A 6 0.39 -8.83 -1.48
N VAL A 7 -0.65 -8.02 -1.52
CA VAL A 7 -0.71 -6.78 -2.30
C VAL A 7 -0.92 -5.62 -1.34
N GLY A 8 -0.17 -4.55 -1.52
CA GLY A 8 -0.23 -3.35 -0.67
C GLY A 8 -0.29 -2.09 -1.51
N TYR A 9 -0.97 -1.08 -0.99
CA TYR A 9 -0.98 0.26 -1.56
C TYR A 9 -1.12 1.31 -0.46
N VAL A 10 -0.69 2.54 -0.73
CA VAL A 10 -0.91 3.70 0.14
C VAL A 10 -2.14 4.47 -0.36
N PRO A 11 -3.24 4.52 0.41
CA PRO A 11 -4.42 5.27 0.03
C PRO A 11 -4.09 6.74 -0.19
N GLY A 12 -4.60 7.30 -1.30
CA GLY A 12 -4.35 8.69 -1.62
C GLY A 12 -2.97 9.02 -2.16
N PHE A 13 -2.09 8.02 -2.34
CA PHE A 13 -0.78 8.21 -2.96
C PHE A 13 -0.72 7.44 -4.28
N PRO A 14 -1.06 8.07 -5.42
CA PRO A 14 -0.99 7.44 -6.73
C PRO A 14 0.40 6.88 -7.01
N GLY A 15 0.47 5.65 -7.52
CA GLY A 15 1.73 4.97 -7.82
C GLY A 15 2.34 4.19 -6.64
N ALA A 16 1.93 4.45 -5.39
CA ALA A 16 2.42 3.73 -4.23
C ALA A 16 1.71 2.37 -4.05
N HIS A 17 1.89 1.46 -4.99
CA HIS A 17 1.38 0.08 -4.94
C HIS A 17 2.51 -0.92 -5.17
N THR A 18 2.43 -2.07 -4.50
CA THR A 18 3.43 -3.14 -4.62
C THR A 18 2.88 -4.49 -4.16
N GLN A 19 3.69 -5.52 -4.27
CA GLN A 19 3.38 -6.89 -3.88
C GLN A 19 4.56 -7.55 -3.16
N GLY A 20 4.31 -8.59 -2.37
CA GLY A 20 5.35 -9.37 -1.68
C GLY A 20 4.89 -10.77 -1.32
N THR A 21 5.82 -11.71 -1.16
CA THR A 21 5.54 -13.10 -0.74
C THR A 21 5.27 -13.20 0.77
N SER A 22 5.67 -12.19 1.54
CA SER A 22 5.39 -12.05 2.97
C SER A 22 5.00 -10.61 3.33
N LEU A 23 4.45 -10.40 4.53
CA LEU A 23 4.14 -9.05 5.02
C LEU A 23 5.39 -8.19 5.21
N ASP A 24 6.52 -8.80 5.60
CA ASP A 24 7.79 -8.09 5.76
C ASP A 24 8.34 -7.62 4.41
N GLU A 25 8.32 -8.50 3.40
CA GLU A 25 8.70 -8.14 2.03
C GLU A 25 7.77 -7.06 1.46
N LEU A 26 6.45 -7.19 1.67
CA LEU A 26 5.50 -6.18 1.23
C LEU A 26 5.79 -4.82 1.87
N GLN A 27 6.13 -4.79 3.16
CA GLN A 27 6.47 -3.55 3.86
C GLN A 27 7.75 -2.92 3.29
N GLN A 28 8.81 -3.70 3.07
CA GLN A 28 10.06 -3.20 2.47
C GLN A 28 9.82 -2.64 1.08
N ASN A 29 9.11 -3.38 0.24
CA ASN A 29 8.77 -2.94 -1.12
C ASN A 29 7.93 -1.65 -1.11
N LEU A 30 7.04 -1.49 -0.13
CA LEU A 30 6.21 -0.29 0.00
C LEU A 30 7.07 0.93 0.38
N GLN A 31 8.05 0.74 1.28
CA GLN A 31 8.99 1.80 1.67
C GLN A 31 9.87 2.25 0.49
N GLU A 32 10.35 1.30 -0.32
CA GLU A 32 11.16 1.60 -1.51
C GLU A 32 10.35 2.40 -2.54
N VAL A 33 9.15 1.94 -2.87
CA VAL A 33 8.27 2.64 -3.83
C VAL A 33 7.92 4.04 -3.33
N VAL A 34 7.57 4.18 -2.05
CA VAL A 34 7.28 5.51 -1.46
C VAL A 34 8.52 6.40 -1.54
N SER A 35 9.70 5.90 -1.19
CA SER A 35 10.95 6.68 -1.26
C SER A 35 11.22 7.17 -2.68
N MET A 36 11.11 6.29 -3.68
CA MET A 36 11.29 6.66 -5.09
C MET A 36 10.29 7.74 -5.54
N LEU A 37 9.03 7.65 -5.14
CA LEU A 37 8.01 8.65 -5.49
C LEU A 37 8.26 10.01 -4.82
N LEU A 38 8.89 10.03 -3.64
CA LEU A 38 9.24 11.25 -2.92
C LEU A 38 10.51 11.94 -3.48
N GLU A 39 11.38 11.19 -4.18
CA GLU A 39 12.54 11.78 -4.87
C GLU A 39 12.13 12.77 -5.98
N ASP A 40 10.96 12.54 -6.59
CA ASP A 40 10.39 13.42 -7.62
C ASP A 40 9.71 14.68 -7.05
N GLY A 41 9.63 14.83 -5.71
CA GLY A 41 9.07 15.97 -5.01
C GLY A 41 7.92 15.62 -4.06
N GLU A 42 7.22 16.64 -3.53
CA GLU A 42 6.04 16.40 -2.70
C GLU A 42 4.89 15.81 -3.55
N PRO A 43 4.37 14.63 -3.19
CA PRO A 43 3.31 13.99 -3.95
C PRO A 43 1.98 14.72 -3.71
N VAL A 44 1.18 14.84 -4.75
CA VAL A 44 -0.21 15.29 -4.60
C VAL A 44 -1.00 14.15 -3.99
N LEU A 45 -1.31 14.28 -2.70
CA LEU A 45 -2.11 13.29 -1.98
C LEU A 45 -3.60 13.54 -2.23
N ASP A 46 -4.29 12.57 -2.81
CA ASP A 46 -5.75 12.57 -2.89
C ASP A 46 -6.32 12.05 -1.58
N ALA A 47 -7.10 12.86 -0.87
CA ALA A 47 -7.70 12.43 0.38
C ALA A 47 -8.67 11.26 0.15
N GLN A 48 -8.23 10.04 0.47
CA GLN A 48 -9.08 8.86 0.52
C GLN A 48 -9.45 8.56 1.97
N PHE A 49 -10.75 8.54 2.27
CA PHE A 49 -11.23 8.06 3.56
C PHE A 49 -11.08 6.54 3.62
N VAL A 50 -10.22 6.03 4.50
CA VAL A 50 -10.09 4.60 4.79
C VAL A 50 -10.52 4.34 6.23
N GLY A 51 -11.71 3.76 6.39
CA GLY A 51 -12.19 3.26 7.67
C GLY A 51 -12.16 1.74 7.69
N THR A 52 -11.77 1.13 8.81
CA THR A 52 -12.00 -0.30 9.06
C THR A 52 -13.15 -0.44 10.04
N GLN A 53 -14.10 -1.34 9.74
CA GLN A 53 -15.20 -1.67 10.64
C GLN A 53 -15.20 -3.18 10.87
N GLN A 54 -15.08 -3.59 12.14
CA GLN A 54 -15.19 -4.98 12.52
C GLN A 54 -16.63 -5.26 12.97
N LEU A 55 -17.35 -6.15 12.26
CA LEU A 55 -18.64 -6.66 12.70
C LEU A 55 -18.48 -8.09 13.23
N ALA A 56 -19.00 -8.35 14.43
CA ALA A 56 -19.18 -9.71 14.93
C ALA A 56 -20.60 -10.17 14.57
N ILE A 57 -20.72 -11.35 13.97
CA ILE A 57 -22.01 -11.99 13.69
C ILE A 57 -22.20 -13.12 14.71
N ALA A 58 -23.36 -13.15 15.35
CA ALA A 58 -23.77 -14.13 16.35
C ALA A 58 -24.36 -15.40 15.72
#